data_AF-A0A920GS48-F1
#
_entry.id   AF-A0A920GS48-F1
#
_cell.length_a   1.000
_cell.length_b   1.000
_cell.length_c   1.000
_cell.angle_alpha   90.00
_cell.angle_beta   90.00
_cell.angle_gamma   90.00
#
_symmetry.space_group_name_H-M   'P 1'
#
loop_
_entity.id
_entity.type
_entity.pdbx_description
1 polymer ?
#
loop_
_entity_poly.entity_id
_entity_poly.type
_entity_poly.pdbx_seq_one_letter_code
_entity_poly.pdbx_strand_id
1 'polypeptide(L)'
;MQLNKVKVICIGSALVDTIASSPRQIDWGDDVPGYITTNVGGVAFNICQQLALSKLKEVELLTALGKDAKGRKIIKLCDELGIITKNVYKSNIVKTDSYVAIEDVHGLKAAIADIKNVELHSENLLKPLVDGKVIKNITNFKNLIILDGNLSQDSLLKTANNKNYLDYDIRIVPASPSKATRLKPFLKLPNVTIYCNKKKQRSY
;
A
#
# COMPACT_ATOMS: atom_id res chain seq x y z
N MET A 1 -1.77 -24.70 -11.88
CA MET A 1 -3.03 -23.90 -11.84
C MET A 1 -3.65 -23.92 -10.43
N GLN A 2 -2.87 -23.57 -9.40
CA GLN A 2 -3.22 -23.66 -7.96
C GLN A 2 -3.53 -22.30 -7.31
N LEU A 3 -3.33 -21.20 -8.04
CA LEU A 3 -3.49 -19.83 -7.53
C LEU A 3 -4.93 -19.47 -7.15
N ASN A 4 -5.94 -20.15 -7.70
CA ASN A 4 -7.36 -19.88 -7.42
C ASN A 4 -7.82 -20.24 -5.99
N LYS A 5 -6.94 -20.75 -5.12
CA LYS A 5 -7.29 -21.21 -3.77
C LYS A 5 -6.81 -20.29 -2.65
N VAL A 6 -5.87 -19.37 -2.91
CA VAL A 6 -5.30 -18.50 -1.88
C VAL A 6 -5.93 -17.12 -1.95
N LYS A 7 -6.43 -16.64 -0.81
CA LYS A 7 -6.83 -15.24 -0.67
C LYS A 7 -5.64 -14.39 -0.27
N VAL A 8 -5.45 -13.27 -0.96
CA VAL A 8 -4.41 -12.29 -0.67
C VAL A 8 -5.05 -10.99 -0.22
N ILE A 9 -4.68 -10.54 0.98
CA ILE A 9 -5.18 -9.31 1.60
C ILE A 9 -4.03 -8.32 1.65
N CYS A 10 -4.08 -7.27 0.84
CA CYS A 10 -3.07 -6.21 0.88
C CYS A 10 -3.58 -5.07 1.76
N ILE A 11 -2.76 -4.67 2.72
CA ILE A 11 -3.11 -3.71 3.76
C ILE A 11 -2.12 -2.57 3.69
N GLY A 12 -2.58 -1.37 3.30
CA GLY A 12 -1.67 -0.25 3.18
C GLY A 12 -2.07 0.84 2.21
N SER A 13 -1.06 1.50 1.65
CA SER A 13 -1.23 2.70 0.85
C SER A 13 -1.87 2.43 -0.52
N ALA A 14 -2.83 3.30 -0.83
CA ALA A 14 -3.36 3.55 -2.16
C ALA A 14 -3.55 5.06 -2.30
N LEU A 15 -2.99 5.67 -3.34
CA LEU A 15 -2.93 7.11 -3.51
C LEU A 15 -2.92 7.49 -4.98
N VAL A 16 -2.93 8.79 -5.27
CA VAL A 16 -2.76 9.30 -6.64
C VAL A 16 -1.37 9.90 -6.78
N ASP A 17 -0.60 9.37 -7.73
CA ASP A 17 0.71 9.87 -8.14
C ASP A 17 0.53 10.81 -9.33
N THR A 18 1.05 12.04 -9.23
CA THR A 18 1.17 12.98 -10.34
C THR A 18 2.64 13.25 -10.61
N ILE A 19 3.12 12.84 -11.79
CA ILE A 19 4.50 13.07 -12.21
C ILE A 19 4.49 14.05 -13.37
N ALA A 20 5.10 15.22 -13.15
CA ALA A 20 5.40 16.20 -14.19
C ALA A 20 6.85 16.01 -14.63
N SER A 21 7.10 15.87 -15.93
CA SER A 21 8.44 15.69 -16.48
C SER A 21 8.72 16.65 -17.64
N SER A 22 9.92 17.19 -17.71
CA SER A 22 10.38 18.03 -18.82
C SER A 22 11.57 17.39 -19.53
N PRO A 23 11.64 17.45 -20.88
CA PRO A 23 12.84 17.10 -21.63
C PRO A 23 13.92 18.20 -21.58
N ARG A 24 13.70 19.27 -20.80
CA ARG A 24 14.66 20.35 -20.55
C ARG A 24 15.10 20.30 -19.10
N GLN A 25 16.28 20.85 -18.80
CA GLN A 25 16.67 21.16 -17.43
C GLN A 25 15.66 22.15 -16.83
N ILE A 26 15.34 21.96 -15.55
CA ILE A 26 14.48 22.86 -14.76
C ILE A 26 15.32 23.55 -13.69
N ASP A 27 15.34 24.88 -13.70
CA ASP A 27 15.95 25.70 -12.66
C ASP A 27 14.89 26.40 -11.79
N TRP A 28 15.34 27.10 -10.75
CA TRP A 28 14.44 27.71 -9.77
C TRP A 28 13.59 28.83 -10.40
N GLY A 29 12.27 28.63 -10.37
CA GLY A 29 11.29 29.60 -10.88
C GLY A 29 10.92 29.42 -12.35
N ASP A 30 11.46 28.39 -13.00
CA ASP A 30 11.20 28.13 -14.41
C ASP A 30 9.75 27.72 -14.70
N ASP A 31 9.29 28.15 -15.87
CA ASP A 31 8.10 27.65 -16.56
C ASP A 31 8.55 27.00 -17.89
N VAL A 32 8.50 25.67 -17.95
CA VAL A 32 8.98 24.90 -19.11
C VAL A 32 7.90 23.95 -19.64
N PRO A 33 7.87 23.69 -20.96
CA PRO A 33 6.98 22.69 -21.52
C PRO A 33 7.38 21.28 -21.06
N GLY A 34 6.40 20.41 -20.89
CA GLY A 34 6.61 19.05 -20.44
C GLY A 34 5.35 18.18 -20.52
N TYR A 35 5.39 17.04 -19.85
CA TYR A 35 4.32 16.06 -19.77
C TYR A 35 3.86 15.90 -18.33
N ILE A 36 2.56 15.78 -18.11
CA ILE A 36 2.00 15.51 -16.78
C ILE A 36 1.21 14.21 -16.86
N THR A 37 1.54 13.26 -15.99
CA THR A 37 0.84 11.99 -15.88
C THR A 37 0.25 11.83 -14.49
N THR A 38 -0.98 11.31 -14.41
CA THR A 38 -1.67 11.09 -13.13
C THR A 38 -2.19 9.67 -13.03
N ASN A 39 -1.52 8.86 -12.22
CA ASN A 39 -1.79 7.43 -12.05
C ASN A 39 -2.25 7.11 -10.62
N VAL A 40 -2.89 5.97 -10.45
CA VAL A 40 -3.11 5.41 -9.12
C VAL A 40 -1.86 4.63 -8.73
N GLY A 41 -1.39 4.86 -7.51
CA GLY A 41 -0.22 4.21 -6.94
C GLY A 41 -0.41 3.87 -5.47
N GLY A 42 0.69 3.72 -4.76
CA GLY A 42 0.74 3.20 -3.39
C GLY A 42 1.17 1.74 -3.33
N VAL A 43 1.91 1.38 -2.29
CA VAL A 43 2.58 0.07 -2.17
C VAL A 43 1.57 -1.07 -2.18
N ALA A 44 0.49 -0.97 -1.39
CA ALA A 44 -0.52 -2.02 -1.32
C ALA A 44 -1.33 -2.11 -2.62
N PHE A 45 -1.72 -0.96 -3.20
CA PHE A 45 -2.42 -0.94 -4.48
C PHE A 45 -1.59 -1.55 -5.61
N ASN A 46 -0.32 -1.18 -5.75
CA ASN A 46 0.55 -1.69 -6.81
C ASN A 46 0.69 -3.22 -6.74
N ILE A 47 0.77 -3.78 -5.52
CA ILE A 47 0.80 -5.22 -5.34
C ILE A 47 -0.53 -5.86 -5.72
N CYS A 48 -1.67 -5.31 -5.28
CA CYS A 48 -2.99 -5.76 -5.71
C CYS A 48 -3.13 -5.78 -7.24
N GLN A 49 -2.72 -4.69 -7.89
CA GLN A 49 -2.79 -4.54 -9.34
C GLN A 49 -1.98 -5.65 -10.04
N GLN A 50 -0.74 -5.89 -9.63
CA GLN A 50 0.08 -6.93 -10.25
C GLN A 50 -0.48 -8.34 -10.03
N LEU A 51 -1.04 -8.61 -8.85
CA LEU A 51 -1.71 -9.88 -8.56
C LEU A 51 -2.97 -10.07 -9.43
N ALA A 52 -3.78 -9.03 -9.57
CA ALA A 52 -4.98 -9.04 -10.40
C ALA A 52 -4.64 -9.24 -11.89
N LEU A 53 -3.63 -8.53 -12.41
CA LEU A 53 -3.11 -8.70 -13.77
C LEU A 53 -2.54 -10.11 -14.00
N SER A 54 -2.00 -10.73 -12.95
CA SER A 54 -1.57 -12.13 -12.94
C SER A 54 -2.72 -13.14 -12.81
N LYS A 55 -3.97 -12.68 -12.95
CA LYS A 55 -5.22 -13.46 -12.92
C LYS A 55 -5.55 -14.10 -11.56
N LEU A 56 -5.03 -13.54 -10.46
CA LEU A 56 -5.44 -13.95 -9.12
C LEU A 56 -6.78 -13.29 -8.77
N LYS A 57 -7.80 -14.11 -8.45
CA LYS A 57 -9.18 -13.62 -8.26
C LYS A 57 -9.49 -13.14 -6.85
N GLU A 58 -8.87 -13.73 -5.83
CA GLU A 58 -9.18 -13.45 -4.42
C GLU A 58 -8.20 -12.42 -3.85
N VAL A 59 -8.20 -11.22 -4.42
CA VAL A 59 -7.34 -10.10 -4.00
C VAL A 59 -8.19 -9.03 -3.34
N GLU A 60 -7.93 -8.73 -2.07
CA GLU A 60 -8.64 -7.70 -1.31
C GLU A 60 -7.70 -6.59 -0.86
N LEU A 61 -8.09 -5.34 -1.11
CA LEU A 61 -7.38 -4.15 -0.69
C LEU A 61 -8.04 -3.57 0.56
N LEU A 62 -7.30 -3.55 1.67
CA LEU A 62 -7.63 -2.78 2.87
C LEU A 62 -6.79 -1.51 2.84
N THR A 63 -7.43 -0.39 2.50
CA THR A 63 -6.80 0.95 2.52
C THR A 63 -7.73 2.02 3.11
N ALA A 64 -7.19 3.22 3.35
CA ALA A 64 -7.90 4.36 3.93
C ALA A 64 -7.93 5.51 2.91
N LEU A 65 -9.12 5.86 2.43
CA LEU A 65 -9.32 6.88 1.40
C LEU A 65 -10.20 8.02 1.91
N GLY A 66 -10.08 9.19 1.30
CA GLY A 66 -11.07 10.26 1.47
C GLY A 66 -12.34 10.01 0.66
N LYS A 67 -13.40 10.77 0.92
CA LYS A 67 -14.64 10.78 0.13
C LYS A 67 -14.57 11.68 -1.12
N ASP A 68 -13.38 11.90 -1.65
CA ASP A 68 -13.11 12.81 -2.76
C ASP A 68 -13.02 12.08 -4.12
N ALA A 69 -12.77 12.85 -5.19
CA ALA A 69 -12.67 12.32 -6.55
C ALA A 69 -11.51 11.33 -6.72
N LYS A 70 -10.40 11.56 -6.00
CA LYS A 70 -9.23 10.66 -6.01
C LYS A 70 -9.60 9.30 -5.39
N GLY A 71 -10.27 9.30 -4.25
CA GLY A 71 -10.76 8.08 -3.62
C GLY A 71 -11.70 7.30 -4.53
N ARG A 72 -12.63 7.99 -5.22
CA ARG A 72 -13.50 7.37 -6.22
C ARG A 72 -12.73 6.79 -7.42
N LYS A 73 -11.70 7.48 -7.92
CA LYS A 73 -10.84 7.00 -9.01
C LYS A 73 -10.14 5.69 -8.63
N ILE A 74 -9.63 5.59 -7.40
CA ILE A 74 -8.96 4.38 -6.90
C ILE A 74 -9.95 3.21 -6.83
N ILE A 75 -11.13 3.42 -6.23
CA ILE A 75 -12.15 2.37 -6.14
C ILE A 75 -12.58 1.88 -7.53
N LYS A 76 -12.85 2.81 -8.46
CA LYS A 76 -13.24 2.46 -9.83
C LYS A 76 -12.19 1.58 -10.52
N LEU A 77 -10.91 1.94 -10.40
CA LEU A 77 -9.82 1.15 -11.00
C LEU A 77 -9.68 -0.23 -10.34
N CYS A 78 -9.87 -0.33 -9.02
CA CYS A 78 -9.93 -1.62 -8.35
C CYS A 78 -11.08 -2.48 -8.88
N ASP A 79 -12.27 -1.90 -9.08
CA ASP A 79 -13.43 -2.62 -9.61
C ASP A 79 -13.18 -3.14 -11.03
N GLU A 80 -12.56 -2.32 -11.90
CA GLU A 80 -12.15 -2.70 -13.26
C GLU A 80 -11.14 -3.87 -13.27
N LEU A 81 -10.28 -3.94 -12.24
CA LEU A 81 -9.29 -5.01 -12.07
C LEU A 81 -9.83 -6.23 -11.30
N GLY A 82 -11.06 -6.18 -10.79
CA GLY A 82 -11.63 -7.23 -9.94
C GLY A 82 -11.02 -7.31 -8.54
N ILE A 83 -10.40 -6.24 -8.05
CA ILE A 83 -9.85 -6.15 -6.68
C ILE A 83 -10.98 -5.83 -5.71
N ILE A 84 -11.12 -6.63 -4.66
CA ILE A 84 -12.15 -6.47 -3.63
C ILE A 84 -11.85 -5.23 -2.78
N THR A 85 -12.79 -4.29 -2.71
CA THR A 85 -12.66 -3.04 -1.93
C THR A 85 -13.76 -2.83 -0.88
N LYS A 86 -14.57 -3.86 -0.62
CA LYS A 86 -15.74 -3.80 0.28
C LYS A 86 -15.44 -3.26 1.70
N ASN A 87 -14.21 -3.47 2.16
CA ASN A 87 -13.75 -3.14 3.51
C ASN A 87 -12.81 -1.90 3.54
N VAL A 88 -12.72 -1.14 2.44
CA VAL A 88 -11.95 0.12 2.41
C VAL A 88 -12.55 1.12 3.39
N TYR A 89 -11.71 1.67 4.26
CA TYR A 89 -12.11 2.72 5.18
C TYR A 89 -12.22 4.06 4.44
N LYS A 90 -13.36 4.75 4.58
CA LYS A 90 -13.59 6.07 3.97
C LYS A 90 -13.60 7.14 5.05
N SER A 91 -12.53 7.93 5.11
CA SER A 91 -12.37 9.01 6.07
C SER A 91 -13.29 10.19 5.76
N ASN A 92 -13.82 10.81 6.83
CA ASN A 92 -14.60 12.05 6.76
C ASN A 92 -13.76 13.30 7.04
N ILE A 93 -12.52 13.14 7.51
CA ILE A 93 -11.70 14.25 8.03
C ILE A 93 -10.48 14.57 7.16
N VAL A 94 -10.07 13.65 6.30
CA VAL A 94 -8.91 13.81 5.41
C VAL A 94 -9.27 13.43 3.98
N LYS A 95 -8.61 14.10 3.04
CA LYS A 95 -8.66 13.79 1.60
C LYS A 95 -7.84 12.52 1.31
N THR A 96 -8.03 11.93 0.13
CA THR A 96 -7.22 10.80 -0.33
C THR A 96 -5.78 11.25 -0.55
N ASP A 97 -4.84 10.44 -0.07
CA ASP A 97 -3.40 10.69 -0.16
C ASP A 97 -2.97 10.99 -1.61
N SER A 98 -1.92 11.80 -1.76
CA SER A 98 -1.37 12.15 -3.07
C SER A 98 0.11 12.42 -3.01
N TYR A 99 0.77 12.14 -4.12
CA TYR A 99 2.18 12.41 -4.32
C TYR A 99 2.35 13.18 -5.62
N VAL A 100 3.19 14.22 -5.58
CA VAL A 100 3.56 14.99 -6.76
C VAL A 100 5.06 14.96 -6.89
N ALA A 101 5.57 14.72 -8.10
CA ALA A 101 6.97 14.86 -8.43
C ALA A 101 7.16 15.71 -9.68
N ILE A 102 8.25 16.47 -9.70
CA ILE A 102 8.74 17.20 -10.86
C ILE A 102 10.11 16.62 -11.22
N GLU A 103 10.23 16.18 -12.46
CA GLU A 103 11.43 15.57 -13.03
C GLU A 103 11.92 16.37 -14.24
N ASP A 104 13.23 16.42 -14.41
CA ASP A 104 13.88 16.98 -15.59
C ASP A 104 14.86 15.97 -16.22
N VAL A 105 15.68 16.42 -17.17
CA VAL A 105 16.70 15.59 -17.84
C VAL A 105 17.73 14.96 -16.89
N HIS A 106 17.86 15.46 -15.66
CA HIS A 106 18.75 14.94 -14.62
C HIS A 106 18.00 14.10 -13.56
N GLY A 107 16.69 13.92 -13.71
CA GLY A 107 15.84 13.14 -12.81
C GLY A 107 15.02 13.99 -11.85
N LEU A 108 14.79 13.48 -10.64
CA LEU A 108 13.91 14.12 -9.66
C LEU A 108 14.46 15.48 -9.18
N LYS A 109 13.69 16.54 -9.36
CA LYS A 109 14.01 17.91 -8.90
C LYS A 109 13.29 18.27 -7.61
N ALA A 110 12.00 17.95 -7.53
CA ALA A 110 11.20 18.18 -6.33
C ALA A 110 10.10 17.14 -6.20
N ALA A 111 9.71 16.83 -4.96
CA ALA A 111 8.55 16.01 -4.69
C ALA A 111 7.85 16.43 -3.40
N ILE A 112 6.53 16.25 -3.37
CA ILE A 112 5.70 16.47 -2.19
C ILE A 112 4.83 15.24 -1.98
N ALA A 113 4.86 14.71 -0.75
CA ALA A 113 4.02 13.60 -0.32
C ALA A 113 3.00 14.09 0.72
N ASP A 114 1.72 14.17 0.34
CA ASP A 114 0.61 14.28 1.28
C ASP A 114 0.07 12.87 1.56
N ILE A 115 0.81 12.13 2.40
CA ILE A 115 0.55 10.72 2.71
C ILE A 115 0.39 10.57 4.22
N LYS A 116 -0.84 10.37 4.67
CA LYS A 116 -1.15 10.25 6.11
C LYS A 116 -2.29 9.29 6.42
N ASN A 117 -3.15 8.96 5.46
CA ASN A 117 -4.39 8.25 5.75
C ASN A 117 -4.17 6.88 6.36
N VAL A 118 -3.23 6.10 5.82
CA VAL A 118 -2.91 4.76 6.34
C VAL A 118 -2.39 4.83 7.77
N GLU A 119 -1.47 5.74 8.05
CA GLU A 119 -0.88 5.90 9.39
C GLU A 119 -1.95 6.40 10.39
N LEU A 120 -2.76 7.39 10.00
CA LEU A 120 -3.83 7.97 10.83
C LEU A 120 -4.98 7.00 11.11
N HIS A 121 -5.29 6.11 10.16
CA HIS A 121 -6.45 5.21 10.24
C HIS A 121 -6.07 3.74 10.31
N SER A 122 -4.84 3.42 10.74
CA SER A 122 -4.33 2.05 10.79
C SER A 122 -5.23 1.09 11.58
N GLU A 123 -5.80 1.52 12.70
CA GLU A 123 -6.70 0.67 13.50
C GLU A 123 -8.01 0.37 12.76
N ASN A 124 -8.62 1.38 12.13
CA ASN A 124 -9.83 1.20 11.33
C ASN A 124 -9.57 0.27 10.13
N LEU A 125 -8.37 0.32 9.58
CA LEU A 125 -7.93 -0.51 8.46
C LEU A 125 -7.82 -1.99 8.81
N LEU A 126 -7.36 -2.27 10.02
CA LEU A 126 -7.15 -3.63 10.51
C LEU A 126 -8.44 -4.25 11.10
N LYS A 127 -9.40 -3.41 11.51
CA LYS A 127 -10.67 -3.86 12.11
C LYS A 127 -11.41 -4.95 11.31
N PRO A 128 -11.51 -4.90 9.97
CA PRO A 128 -12.14 -5.98 9.19
C PRO A 128 -11.52 -7.37 9.37
N LEU A 129 -10.23 -7.46 9.71
CA LEU A 129 -9.57 -8.73 10.00
C LEU A 129 -9.91 -9.25 11.40
N VAL A 130 -10.09 -8.36 12.36
CA VAL A 130 -10.39 -8.69 13.75
C VAL A 130 -11.86 -9.10 13.90
N ASP A 131 -12.77 -8.37 13.26
CA ASP A 131 -14.22 -8.57 13.36
C ASP A 131 -14.74 -9.64 12.36
N GLY A 132 -13.86 -10.34 11.65
CA GLY A 132 -14.23 -11.42 10.73
C GLY A 132 -14.90 -10.99 9.41
N LYS A 133 -14.87 -9.69 9.07
CA LYS A 133 -15.47 -9.17 7.81
C LYS A 133 -14.66 -9.56 6.57
N VAL A 134 -13.37 -9.80 6.73
CA VAL A 134 -12.52 -10.41 5.70
C VAL A 134 -12.79 -11.91 5.70
N ILE A 135 -13.48 -12.37 4.65
CA ILE A 135 -13.79 -13.79 4.47
C ILE A 135 -12.51 -14.49 4.05
N LYS A 136 -12.04 -15.43 4.87
CA LYS A 136 -10.87 -16.27 4.55
C LYS A 136 -11.27 -17.39 3.58
N ASN A 137 -10.36 -17.80 2.70
CA ASN A 137 -10.56 -19.04 1.97
C ASN A 137 -10.33 -20.23 2.89
N ILE A 138 -11.27 -21.17 2.90
CA ILE A 138 -11.17 -22.44 3.63
C ILE A 138 -10.44 -23.42 2.71
N THR A 139 -9.12 -23.43 2.79
CA THR A 139 -8.27 -24.33 2.01
C THR A 139 -7.11 -24.82 2.87
N ASN A 140 -6.39 -25.84 2.39
CA ASN A 140 -5.17 -26.34 3.05
C ASN A 140 -4.00 -25.32 2.99
N PHE A 141 -4.16 -24.21 2.28
CA PHE A 141 -3.15 -23.16 2.19
C PHE A 141 -3.47 -22.01 3.14
N LYS A 142 -2.43 -21.43 3.75
CA LYS A 142 -2.58 -20.20 4.54
C LYS A 142 -3.01 -19.04 3.65
N ASN A 143 -3.92 -18.22 4.16
CA ASN A 143 -4.25 -16.94 3.53
C ASN A 143 -3.05 -15.99 3.67
N LEU A 144 -2.81 -15.17 2.65
CA LEU A 144 -1.65 -14.28 2.59
C LEU A 144 -2.05 -12.86 2.99
N ILE A 145 -1.35 -12.28 3.95
CA ILE A 145 -1.42 -10.86 4.27
C ILE A 145 -0.18 -10.17 3.72
N ILE A 146 -0.38 -9.11 2.95
CA ILE A 146 0.68 -8.22 2.51
C ILE A 146 0.53 -6.91 3.28
N LEU A 147 1.53 -6.56 4.08
CA LEU A 147 1.52 -5.42 4.98
C LEU A 147 2.46 -4.32 4.49
N ASP A 148 1.91 -3.13 4.27
CA ASP A 148 2.69 -1.93 4.01
C ASP A 148 3.26 -1.39 5.33
N GLY A 149 4.56 -1.08 5.34
CA GLY A 149 5.24 -0.41 6.46
C GLY A 149 4.77 1.01 6.75
N ASN A 150 3.80 1.56 6.00
CA ASN A 150 3.15 2.84 6.27
C ASN A 150 2.12 2.83 7.41
N LEU A 151 1.78 1.66 7.97
CA LEU A 151 0.96 1.61 9.20
C LEU A 151 1.65 2.32 10.37
N SER A 152 0.84 2.78 11.33
CA SER A 152 1.35 3.38 12.57
C SER A 152 2.17 2.36 13.36
N GLN A 153 3.17 2.85 14.11
CA GLN A 153 4.03 2.01 14.93
C GLN A 153 3.22 1.18 15.94
N ASP A 154 2.19 1.77 16.54
CA ASP A 154 1.32 1.07 17.49
C ASP A 154 0.51 -0.03 16.81
N SER A 155 0.00 0.21 15.59
CA SER A 155 -0.75 -0.80 14.84
C SER A 155 0.15 -1.94 14.37
N LEU A 156 1.38 -1.64 13.96
CA LEU A 156 2.40 -2.64 13.64
C LEU A 156 2.72 -3.50 14.87
N LEU A 157 2.92 -2.89 16.03
CA LEU A 157 3.18 -3.61 17.29
C LEU A 157 1.98 -4.48 17.71
N LYS A 158 0.77 -3.94 17.68
CA LYS A 158 -0.47 -4.69 17.97
C LYS A 158 -0.64 -5.88 17.01
N THR A 159 -0.34 -5.67 15.72
CA THR A 159 -0.39 -6.73 14.71
C THR A 159 0.62 -7.83 14.99
N ALA A 160 1.87 -7.48 15.31
CA ALA A 160 2.92 -8.47 15.63
C ALA A 160 2.59 -9.31 16.88
N ASN A 161 1.89 -8.73 17.86
CA ASN A 161 1.52 -9.41 19.10
C ASN A 161 0.19 -10.19 19.01
N ASN A 162 -0.55 -10.06 17.91
CA ASN A 162 -1.85 -10.71 17.78
C ASN A 162 -1.72 -12.16 17.30
N LYS A 163 -1.94 -13.12 18.21
CA LYS A 163 -1.85 -14.56 17.93
C LYS A 163 -2.82 -15.04 16.85
N ASN A 164 -3.93 -14.34 16.63
CA ASN A 164 -4.89 -14.68 15.56
C ASN A 164 -4.29 -14.51 14.16
N TYR A 165 -3.12 -13.84 14.03
CA TYR A 165 -2.42 -13.69 12.77
C TYR A 165 -1.39 -14.80 12.50
N LEU A 166 -1.15 -15.73 13.42
CA LEU A 166 -0.21 -16.86 13.22
C LEU A 166 -0.65 -17.84 12.12
N ASP A 167 -1.95 -17.89 11.84
CA ASP A 167 -2.53 -18.74 10.79
C ASP A 167 -2.41 -18.14 9.39
N TYR A 168 -1.92 -16.90 9.27
CA TYR A 168 -1.64 -16.27 7.98
C TYR A 168 -0.16 -16.41 7.61
N ASP A 169 0.13 -16.40 6.32
CA ASP A 169 1.46 -16.04 5.81
C ASP A 169 1.51 -14.51 5.71
N ILE A 170 2.46 -13.85 6.37
CA ILE A 170 2.56 -12.38 6.43
C ILE A 170 3.80 -11.92 5.68
N ARG A 171 3.59 -11.05 4.71
CA ARG A 171 4.63 -10.47 3.85
C ARG A 171 4.67 -8.98 4.04
N ILE A 172 5.78 -8.44 4.50
CA ILE A 172 5.88 -7.01 4.84
C ILE A 172 6.78 -6.31 3.83
N VAL A 173 6.29 -5.19 3.30
CA VAL A 173 7.05 -4.31 2.43
C VAL A 173 7.37 -3.02 3.18
N PRO A 174 8.65 -2.76 3.54
CA PRO A 174 9.06 -1.51 4.14
C PRO A 174 8.97 -0.40 3.10
N ALA A 175 7.96 0.46 3.26
CA ALA A 175 7.66 1.59 2.38
C ALA A 175 8.89 2.48 2.11
N SER A 176 9.71 2.70 3.13
CA SER A 176 10.96 3.49 3.05
C SER A 176 12.04 2.91 3.97
N PRO A 177 13.31 3.26 3.78
CA PRO A 177 14.38 2.92 4.73
C PRO A 177 14.09 3.41 6.16
N SER A 178 13.56 4.63 6.30
CA SER A 178 13.24 5.21 7.61
C SER A 178 12.15 4.45 8.38
N LYS A 179 11.23 3.78 7.68
CA LYS A 179 10.16 2.97 8.30
C LYS A 179 10.57 1.52 8.58
N ALA A 180 11.69 1.03 8.04
CA ALA A 180 12.12 -0.36 8.22
C ALA A 180 12.43 -0.71 9.69
N THR A 181 12.92 0.25 10.48
CA THR A 181 13.20 0.06 11.91
C THR A 181 11.93 -0.24 12.73
N ARG A 182 10.76 0.22 12.27
CA ARG A 182 9.46 -0.05 12.90
C ARG A 182 9.04 -1.52 12.81
N LEU A 183 9.69 -2.30 11.93
CA LEU A 183 9.36 -3.70 11.68
C LEU A 183 10.07 -4.69 12.62
N LYS A 184 10.92 -4.21 13.54
CA LYS A 184 11.60 -5.05 14.54
C LYS A 184 10.70 -6.05 15.26
N PRO A 185 9.45 -5.72 15.66
CA PRO A 185 8.57 -6.68 16.34
C PRO A 185 8.27 -7.94 15.52
N PHE A 186 8.33 -7.88 14.19
CA PHE A 186 8.00 -9.00 13.32
C PHE A 186 9.16 -9.96 13.07
N LEU A 187 10.40 -9.58 13.36
CA LEU A 187 11.60 -10.37 13.03
C LEU A 187 11.64 -11.75 13.72
N LYS A 188 10.92 -11.91 14.84
CA LYS A 188 10.88 -13.16 15.61
C LYS A 188 9.68 -14.05 15.25
N LEU A 189 8.81 -13.60 14.34
CA LEU A 189 7.58 -14.32 14.01
C LEU A 189 7.84 -15.35 12.90
N PRO A 190 7.47 -16.63 13.10
CA PRO A 190 7.82 -17.71 12.17
C PRO A 190 7.04 -17.65 10.85
N ASN A 191 5.94 -16.89 10.81
CA ASN A 191 5.06 -16.76 9.66
C ASN A 191 5.25 -15.42 8.92
N VAL A 192 6.35 -14.71 9.16
CA VAL A 192 6.62 -13.40 8.53
C VAL A 192 7.82 -13.46 7.58
N THR A 193 7.71 -12.83 6.43
CA THR A 193 8.85 -12.47 5.56
C THR A 193 8.85 -10.96 5.28
N ILE A 194 10.01 -10.31 5.40
CA ILE A 194 10.18 -8.88 5.11
C ILE A 194 10.96 -8.70 3.81
N TYR A 195 10.42 -7.92 2.86
CA TYR A 195 11.03 -7.68 1.56
C TYR A 195 11.80 -6.35 1.53
N CYS A 196 13.13 -6.41 1.68
CA CYS A 196 13.99 -5.23 1.58
C CYS A 196 14.69 -5.16 0.22
N ASN A 197 14.81 -3.97 -0.37
CA ASN A 197 15.57 -3.75 -1.60
C ASN A 197 17.07 -3.57 -1.27
N LYS A 198 18.00 -3.83 -2.20
CA LYS A 198 19.46 -3.92 -1.92
C LYS A 198 20.12 -2.61 -1.45
N LYS A 199 19.54 -1.43 -1.74
CA LYS A 199 19.94 -0.14 -1.12
C LYS A 199 19.56 -0.04 0.37
N LYS A 200 18.77 -0.97 0.90
CA LYS A 200 18.15 -0.96 2.24
C LYS A 200 18.90 -1.81 3.29
N GLN A 201 20.22 -1.98 3.17
CA GLN A 201 21.01 -2.84 4.08
C GLN A 201 22.23 -2.14 4.72
N ARG A 202 22.28 -0.79 4.74
CA ARG A 202 23.40 -0.02 5.34
C ARG A 202 23.11 0.59 6.71
N SER A 203 22.04 0.16 7.38
CA SER A 203 21.72 0.68 8.71
C SER A 203 21.13 -0.41 9.59
N TYR A 204 21.98 -1.38 9.93
CA TYR A 204 21.83 -2.22 11.12
C TYR A 204 23.21 -2.42 11.72
#